data_AF-J7FRI8-F1
#
_entry.id   AF-J7FRI8-F1
#
_cell.length_a   1.000
_cell.length_b   1.000
_cell.length_c   1.000
_cell.angle_alpha   90.00
_cell.angle_beta   90.00
_cell.angle_gamma   90.00
#
_symmetry.space_group_name_H-M   'P 1'
#
loop_
_entity.id
_entity.type
_entity.pdbx_description
1 polymer ?
#
loop_
_entity_poly.entity_id
_entity_poly.type
_entity_poly.pdbx_seq_one_letter_code
_entity_poly.pdbx_strand_id
1 'polypeptide(L)' 'CAQYKKDGCDFAKWRCVLKISDGCPSALAIAENANVLARYASICQQNGLVPIVEPEILPDG' A
#
# COMPACT_ATOMS: atom_id res chain seq x y z
N CYS A 1 1.71 -13.56 -1.80
CA CYS A 1 2.84 -13.31 -2.73
C CYS A 1 3.40 -14.60 -3.33
N ALA A 2 3.92 -15.54 -2.54
CA ALA A 2 4.49 -16.80 -3.06
C ALA A 2 3.59 -17.54 -4.07
N GLN A 3 2.29 -17.70 -3.78
CA GLN A 3 1.36 -18.37 -4.70
C GLN A 3 1.27 -17.61 -6.03
N TYR A 4 0.97 -16.31 -5.99
CA TYR A 4 0.90 -15.49 -7.21
C TYR A 4 2.20 -15.47 -8.02
N LYS A 5 3.37 -15.52 -7.36
CA LYS A 5 4.64 -15.65 -8.09
C LYS A 5 4.74 -17.00 -8.81
N LYS A 6 4.32 -18.10 -8.17
CA LYS A 6 4.24 -19.43 -8.81
C LYS A 6 3.26 -19.45 -9.99
N ASP A 7 2.18 -18.68 -9.88
CA ASP A 7 1.16 -18.54 -10.91
C ASP A 7 1.58 -17.59 -12.05
N GLY A 8 2.79 -17.00 -11.98
CA GLY A 8 3.39 -16.19 -13.05
C GLY A 8 3.26 -14.68 -12.89
N CYS A 9 2.75 -14.16 -11.75
CA CYS A 9 2.74 -12.72 -11.52
C CYS A 9 4.14 -12.18 -11.23
N ASP A 10 4.47 -10.99 -11.76
CA ASP A 10 5.76 -10.32 -11.53
C ASP A 10 5.66 -9.05 -10.70
N PHE A 11 4.44 -8.50 -10.54
CA PHE A 11 4.19 -7.32 -9.74
C PHE A 11 2.87 -7.46 -9.00
N ALA A 12 2.69 -6.62 -7.98
CA ALA A 12 1.45 -6.48 -7.26
C ALA A 12 1.20 -5.01 -6.95
N LYS A 13 -0.04 -4.64 -6.63
CA LYS A 13 -0.41 -3.29 -6.20
C LYS A 13 -1.16 -3.32 -4.87
N TRP A 14 -0.85 -2.37 -3.99
CA TRP A 14 -1.63 -2.13 -2.76
C TRP A 14 -1.96 -0.66 -2.62
N ARG A 15 -3.24 -0.36 -2.35
CA ARG A 15 -3.78 0.99 -2.22
C ARG A 15 -4.23 1.25 -0.80
N CYS A 16 -3.72 2.32 -0.20
CA CYS A 16 -4.24 2.91 1.03
C CYS A 16 -4.91 4.23 0.68
N VAL A 17 -6.00 4.57 1.36
CA VAL A 17 -6.74 5.82 1.11
C VAL A 17 -6.53 6.82 2.23
N LEU A 18 -6.37 8.09 1.87
CA LEU A 18 -6.29 9.22 2.77
C LEU A 18 -7.40 10.20 2.41
N LYS A 19 -8.36 10.36 3.33
CA LYS A 19 -9.44 11.34 3.18
C LYS A 19 -9.00 12.68 3.76
N ILE A 20 -9.23 13.76 3.00
CA ILE A 20 -9.02 15.13 3.46
C ILE A 20 -10.33 15.67 4.03
N SER A 21 -10.36 16.00 5.32
CA SER A 21 -11.48 16.70 5.97
C SER A 21 -10.98 17.40 7.24
N ASP A 22 -11.84 18.09 7.99
CA ASP A 22 -11.43 18.71 9.26
C ASP A 22 -10.87 17.65 10.23
N GLY A 23 -9.59 17.79 10.57
CA GLY A 23 -8.87 16.86 11.44
C GLY A 23 -8.43 15.53 10.79
N CYS A 24 -8.62 15.36 9.48
CA CYS A 24 -8.23 14.15 8.74
C CYS A 24 -7.37 14.46 7.49
N PRO A 25 -6.38 13.61 7.17
CA PRO A 25 -5.98 12.43 7.93
C PRO A 25 -5.24 12.82 9.22
N SER A 26 -5.45 12.05 10.29
CA SER A 26 -4.68 12.22 11.51
C SER A 26 -3.22 11.79 11.29
N ALA A 27 -2.30 12.31 12.11
CA ALA A 27 -0.89 11.89 12.06
C ALA A 27 -0.73 10.37 12.25
N LEU A 28 -1.58 9.76 13.08
CA LEU A 28 -1.63 8.30 13.25
C LEU A 28 -2.05 7.59 11.96
N ALA A 29 -3.09 8.07 11.27
CA ALA A 29 -3.54 7.47 10.01
C ALA A 29 -2.47 7.54 8.91
N ILE A 30 -1.70 8.64 8.86
CA ILE A 30 -0.56 8.77 7.94
C ILE A 30 0.53 7.73 8.28
N ALA A 31 0.93 7.65 9.55
CA ALA A 31 1.98 6.73 10.00
C ALA A 31 1.60 5.26 9.78
N GLU A 32 0.37 4.87 10.12
CA GLU A 32 -0.12 3.50 9.93
C GLU A 32 -0.21 3.12 8.45
N ASN A 33 -0.73 4.01 7.59
CA ASN A 33 -0.77 3.73 6.15
C ASN A 33 0.64 3.59 5.55
N ALA A 34 1.59 4.43 5.98
CA ALA A 34 2.99 4.31 5.57
C ALA A 34 3.60 2.98 6.02
N ASN A 35 3.37 2.57 7.27
CA ASN A 35 3.83 1.29 7.82
C ASN A 35 3.24 0.10 7.07
N VAL A 36 1.95 0.12 6.76
CA VAL A 36 1.27 -0.94 6.01
C VAL A 36 1.86 -1.06 4.60
N LEU A 37 2.00 0.06 3.88
CA LEU A 37 2.56 0.06 2.52
C LEU A 37 4.02 -0.41 2.50
N ALA A 38 4.84 -0.01 3.50
CA ALA A 38 6.22 -0.46 3.62
C ALA A 38 6.32 -1.97 3.89
N ARG A 39 5.49 -2.49 4.80
CA ARG A 39 5.43 -3.94 5.09
C ARG A 39 4.97 -4.74 3.87
N TYR A 40 3.94 -4.25 3.18
CA TYR A 40 3.46 -4.82 1.93
C TYR A 40 4.59 -4.90 0.89
N ALA A 41 5.31 -3.79 0.67
CA ALA A 41 6.40 -3.72 -0.30
C ALA A 41 7.52 -4.71 0.02
N SER A 42 7.92 -4.78 1.30
CA SER A 42 8.95 -5.72 1.78
C SER A 42 8.54 -7.17 1.52
N ILE A 43 7.28 -7.54 1.83
CA ILE A 43 6.76 -8.90 1.58
C ILE A 43 6.74 -9.22 0.08
N CYS A 44 6.34 -8.27 -0.78
CA CYS A 44 6.39 -8.46 -2.23
C CYS A 44 7.81 -8.72 -2.73
N GLN A 45 8.77 -7.88 -2.34
CA GLN A 45 10.18 -8.00 -2.73
C GLN A 45 10.79 -9.33 -2.29
N GLN A 46 10.53 -9.75 -1.05
CA GLN A 46 10.98 -11.05 -0.52
C GLN A 46 10.43 -12.26 -1.31
N ASN A 47 9.34 -12.08 -2.05
CA ASN A 47 8.71 -13.11 -2.86
C ASN A 47 8.92 -12.90 -4.37
N GLY A 48 9.82 -12.00 -4.78
CA GLY A 48 10.13 -11.76 -6.20
C GLY A 48 9.02 -11.06 -6.98
N LEU A 49 8.19 -10.27 -6.28
CA LEU A 49 7.18 -9.40 -6.88
C LEU A 49 7.62 -7.93 -6.76
N VAL A 50 7.50 -7.17 -7.83
CA VAL A 50 7.65 -5.70 -7.82
C VAL A 50 6.42 -5.08 -7.13
N PRO A 51 6.57 -4.35 -6.01
CA PRO A 51 5.43 -3.70 -5.36
C PRO A 51 5.12 -2.34 -5.99
N ILE A 52 3.84 -2.11 -6.27
CA ILE A 52 3.30 -0.78 -6.54
C ILE A 52 2.59 -0.32 -5.26
N VAL A 53 3.15 0.71 -4.61
CA VAL A 53 2.57 1.34 -3.42
C VAL A 53 1.73 2.54 -3.82
N GLU A 54 0.47 2.57 -3.43
CA GLU A 54 -0.48 3.60 -3.85
C GLU A 54 -1.15 4.27 -2.63
N PRO A 55 -0.51 5.28 -2.02
CA PRO A 55 -1.14 6.14 -1.02
C PRO A 55 -2.02 7.17 -1.74
N GLU A 56 -3.28 6.81 -1.97
CA GLU A 56 -4.20 7.64 -2.72
C GLU A 56 -4.90 8.67 -1.82
N ILE A 57 -4.93 9.92 -2.28
CA ILE A 57 -5.76 10.97 -1.69
C ILE A 57 -7.14 10.93 -2.33
N LEU A 58 -8.20 10.79 -1.54
CA LEU A 58 -9.56 10.82 -2.06
C LEU A 58 -9.91 12.24 -2.53
N PRO A 59 -10.46 12.40 -3.75
CA PRO A 59 -10.87 13.71 -4.26
C PRO A 59 -12.13 14.25 -3.57
N ASP A 60 -12.85 13.39 -2.86
CA ASP A 60 -14.11 13.71 -2.19
C ASP A 60 -13.83 14.15 -0.74
N GLY A 61 -13.70 15.46 -0.52
CA GLY A 61 -13.67 16.07 0.80
C GLY A 61 -15.02 16.02 1.50
#